data_AF-A0A371PJ24-F1
#
_entry.id   AF-A0A371PJ24-F1
#
_cell.length_a   1.000
_cell.length_b   1.000
_cell.length_c   1.000
_cell.angle_alpha   90.00
_cell.angle_beta   90.00
_cell.angle_gamma   90.00
#
_symmetry.space_group_name_H-M   'P 1'
#
loop_
_entity.id
_entity.type
_entity.pdbx_description
1 polymer ?
#
loop_
_entity_poly.entity_id
_entity_poly.type
_entity_poly.pdbx_seq_one_letter_code
_entity_poly.pdbx_strand_id
1 'polypeptide(L)'
;MNTNLLFCGKDLKRGSTLRKVMSIGLVMALLMTVVKAHSFMIETAHGAGELRPFPQQVSYAGIIKPNHVTQASMNTAVASYYDYWKGKYLKNNLASLPGGYYVQGEITGSSGGFIPLGTSEGQGYGMIITALMAGHDTNAKTIYDGLFKTARAFKSSINSNLMGWVVADHINAQGNFSSATDGDLDIAYSLILAHNQWGSGGTINYLQEAVKMINAIKASNVTNNNRLNLGDWDSKTTHNSRPSDWMMSHLRAFHEVTGDNTWLNVINALYTAYSQVSNTYAPTTGLISDFIVNNPAQPAPEWFLNEFQQTNQYYYNAARVPLRMVMDYAMYGETRGKTIVDKMLTWIKGAAGNSPSNIKAGYSLSGTALNTYSSSIFTSPFISGATASSGNQAWVNAGWDYMRNAKSSYFGDSYNMLNLLYISGNWWKPTAQGGGSTGTVNLPVVSDTYVRGGTYSTINYSTETTMTVKKNDPNAAFARQGYLKFNKPSVSGPITSAKIRLYVESIHSNATSVPIRAFGINNNSWSEAGITFANQPTEAGVSQGSATATGTAGYIYLDVTSFVNSQSGATISFRLAGIDHDAGAVLATKENATASKRPVLIIN
;
A
#
# COMPACT_ATOMS: atom_id res chain seq x y z
N MET A 1 20.76 -76.87 -10.55
CA MET A 1 19.63 -77.61 -9.95
C MET A 1 18.36 -76.81 -10.20
N ASN A 2 17.28 -77.50 -10.59
CA ASN A 2 15.86 -77.16 -10.73
C ASN A 2 15.44 -75.67 -10.60
N THR A 3 14.92 -74.97 -11.63
CA THR A 3 13.64 -75.13 -12.40
C THR A 3 12.38 -74.81 -11.57
N ASN A 4 11.36 -74.08 -12.03
CA ASN A 4 10.83 -73.80 -13.40
C ASN A 4 10.79 -72.29 -13.74
N LEU A 5 10.95 -71.78 -14.99
CA LEU A 5 10.22 -71.97 -16.28
C LEU A 5 8.80 -71.33 -16.30
N LEU A 6 8.53 -70.25 -17.08
CA LEU A 6 8.15 -70.14 -18.53
C LEU A 6 6.65 -70.46 -18.79
N PHE A 7 5.86 -69.91 -19.75
CA PHE A 7 6.01 -69.04 -20.96
C PHE A 7 5.00 -67.85 -20.90
N CYS A 8 4.97 -66.75 -21.70
CA CYS A 8 5.59 -66.25 -22.95
C CYS A 8 4.72 -66.31 -24.25
N GLY A 9 4.35 -65.13 -24.83
CA GLY A 9 3.68 -64.92 -26.14
C GLY A 9 2.22 -64.39 -26.07
N LYS A 10 1.56 -63.90 -27.15
CA LYS A 10 2.01 -63.27 -28.42
C LYS A 10 0.78 -62.72 -29.20
N ASP A 11 0.91 -61.54 -29.81
CA ASP A 11 0.38 -61.11 -31.13
C ASP A 11 -1.05 -61.42 -31.69
N LEU A 12 -1.61 -60.36 -32.32
CA LEU A 12 -2.43 -60.33 -33.57
C LEU A 12 -3.95 -60.70 -33.64
N LYS A 13 -4.75 -59.64 -33.90
CA LYS A 13 -5.76 -59.47 -34.99
C LYS A 13 -7.23 -60.01 -34.92
N ARG A 14 -8.13 -59.07 -35.27
CA ARG A 14 -9.33 -59.14 -36.18
C ARG A 14 -10.76 -59.45 -35.63
N GLY A 15 -11.56 -58.38 -35.56
CA GLY A 15 -12.93 -58.29 -36.12
C GLY A 15 -14.13 -58.72 -35.24
N SER A 16 -15.39 -58.40 -35.59
CA SER A 16 -15.91 -57.34 -36.50
C SER A 16 -17.45 -57.28 -36.55
N THR A 17 -18.06 -56.17 -36.12
CA THR A 17 -19.45 -55.73 -36.44
C THR A 17 -19.62 -54.26 -36.02
N LEU A 18 -20.18 -53.25 -36.71
CA LEU A 18 -20.68 -52.98 -38.08
C LEU A 18 -22.11 -52.39 -38.10
N ARG A 19 -22.23 -51.05 -38.00
CA ARG A 19 -23.28 -50.15 -38.56
C ARG A 19 -22.55 -48.83 -38.89
N LYS A 20 -22.43 -48.25 -40.10
CA LYS A 20 -23.40 -47.81 -41.15
C LYS A 20 -24.43 -46.80 -40.61
N VAL A 21 -24.69 -45.61 -41.18
CA VAL A 21 -24.15 -44.79 -42.32
C VAL A 21 -24.77 -43.36 -42.19
N MET A 22 -24.43 -42.18 -42.79
CA MET A 22 -23.55 -41.58 -43.84
C MET A 22 -22.86 -40.29 -43.24
N SER A 23 -22.00 -39.43 -43.84
CA SER A 23 -21.59 -39.01 -45.22
C SER A 23 -22.26 -37.73 -45.81
N ILE A 24 -21.54 -37.00 -46.71
CA ILE A 24 -21.81 -35.66 -47.32
C ILE A 24 -21.42 -34.46 -46.40
N GLY A 25 -20.73 -33.40 -46.85
CA GLY A 25 -20.16 -33.05 -48.18
C GLY A 25 -19.15 -31.88 -48.11
N LEU A 26 -18.51 -31.51 -49.23
CA LEU A 26 -17.31 -30.63 -49.28
C LEU A 26 -17.37 -29.57 -50.41
N VAL A 27 -17.11 -28.29 -50.11
CA VAL A 27 -16.85 -27.19 -51.07
C VAL A 27 -15.83 -26.19 -50.46
N MET A 28 -15.10 -25.45 -51.30
CA MET A 28 -13.98 -24.56 -50.94
C MET A 28 -14.34 -23.05 -50.86
N ALA A 29 -13.39 -22.28 -50.33
CA ALA A 29 -12.80 -21.06 -50.93
C ALA A 29 -12.98 -19.69 -50.23
N LEU A 30 -11.82 -19.16 -49.81
CA LEU A 30 -11.34 -17.78 -49.97
C LEU A 30 -12.11 -16.60 -49.34
N LEU A 31 -11.53 -16.01 -48.28
CA LEU A 31 -10.93 -14.66 -48.38
C LEU A 31 -9.91 -14.40 -47.26
N MET A 32 -8.98 -13.47 -47.48
CA MET A 32 -8.01 -13.01 -46.47
C MET A 32 -8.61 -11.87 -45.63
N THR A 33 -8.46 -11.92 -44.30
CA THR A 33 -8.62 -10.73 -43.45
C THR A 33 -7.70 -10.74 -42.24
N VAL A 34 -7.09 -9.59 -42.01
CA VAL A 34 -6.15 -9.23 -40.94
C VAL A 34 -6.54 -9.78 -39.56
N VAL A 35 -5.70 -10.63 -38.98
CA VAL A 35 -5.72 -10.89 -37.52
C VAL A 35 -5.19 -9.64 -36.82
N LYS A 36 -6.10 -8.73 -36.43
CA LYS A 36 -5.76 -7.67 -35.48
C LYS A 36 -5.33 -8.32 -34.16
N ALA A 37 -4.14 -7.98 -33.69
CA ALA A 37 -3.69 -8.32 -32.35
C ALA A 37 -4.65 -7.69 -31.33
N HIS A 38 -5.54 -8.50 -30.78
CA HIS A 38 -6.35 -8.13 -29.62
C HIS A 38 -5.48 -8.39 -28.39
N SER A 39 -4.93 -7.32 -27.82
CA SER A 39 -4.30 -7.38 -26.51
C SER A 39 -5.37 -7.84 -25.51
N PHE A 40 -5.29 -9.08 -25.06
CA PHE A 40 -6.09 -9.58 -23.95
C PHE A 40 -5.67 -8.80 -22.70
N MET A 41 -6.44 -7.75 -22.38
CA MET A 41 -6.49 -7.23 -21.02
C MET A 41 -7.00 -8.37 -20.13
N ILE A 42 -6.10 -8.96 -19.35
CA ILE A 42 -6.49 -9.89 -18.30
C ILE A 42 -7.05 -9.03 -17.16
N GLU A 43 -8.35 -8.80 -17.18
CA GLU A 43 -9.06 -8.27 -16.01
C GLU A 43 -9.04 -9.36 -14.92
N THR A 44 -8.07 -9.27 -14.03
CA THR A 44 -8.05 -10.06 -12.80
C THR A 44 -9.23 -9.64 -11.92
N ALA A 45 -10.25 -10.50 -11.85
CA ALA A 45 -11.41 -10.27 -10.99
C ALA A 45 -10.99 -10.29 -9.51
N HIS A 46 -10.82 -9.10 -8.92
CA HIS A 46 -10.39 -8.92 -7.54
C HIS A 46 -11.47 -9.43 -6.56
N GLY A 47 -11.20 -10.57 -5.92
CA GLY A 47 -12.05 -11.12 -4.88
C GLY A 47 -11.66 -10.59 -3.49
N ALA A 48 -12.62 -9.93 -2.82
CA ALA A 48 -12.58 -9.35 -1.46
C ALA A 48 -12.36 -7.82 -1.32
N GLY A 49 -12.27 -7.07 -2.42
CA GLY A 49 -12.44 -5.60 -2.40
C GLY A 49 -11.21 -4.80 -1.97
N GLU A 50 -10.02 -5.31 -2.28
CA GLU A 50 -8.72 -4.69 -2.04
C GLU A 50 -8.62 -3.27 -2.61
N LEU A 51 -8.23 -2.32 -1.74
CA LEU A 51 -7.97 -0.91 -2.08
C LEU A 51 -6.51 -0.67 -2.55
N ARG A 52 -5.60 -1.61 -2.25
CA ARG A 52 -4.17 -1.58 -2.62
C ARG A 52 -3.72 -2.95 -3.18
N PRO A 53 -4.41 -3.55 -4.18
CA PRO A 53 -4.10 -4.89 -4.63
C PRO A 53 -2.68 -5.02 -5.18
N PHE A 54 -2.01 -6.14 -4.90
CA PHE A 54 -0.75 -6.50 -5.52
C PHE A 54 -0.94 -6.67 -7.04
N PRO A 55 -0.05 -6.15 -7.90
CA PRO A 55 1.15 -5.38 -7.57
C PRO A 55 0.89 -3.86 -7.53
N GLN A 56 1.22 -3.20 -6.41
CA GLN A 56 1.18 -1.73 -6.30
C GLN A 56 2.37 -1.05 -6.98
N GLN A 57 3.51 -1.75 -7.11
CA GLN A 57 4.68 -1.38 -7.93
C GLN A 57 5.15 0.09 -7.86
N VAL A 58 5.03 0.74 -6.71
CA VAL A 58 5.29 2.18 -6.49
C VAL A 58 6.72 2.59 -6.82
N SER A 59 6.91 3.87 -7.15
CA SER A 59 8.24 4.47 -7.38
C SER A 59 8.54 5.47 -6.27
N TYR A 60 9.56 5.17 -5.46
CA TYR A 60 10.01 6.05 -4.38
C TYR A 60 11.02 7.09 -4.88
N ALA A 61 10.95 8.31 -4.36
CA ALA A 61 11.87 9.37 -4.74
C ALA A 61 13.30 9.05 -4.30
N GLY A 62 14.27 9.16 -5.21
CA GLY A 62 15.69 8.84 -4.93
C GLY A 62 16.03 7.35 -4.86
N ILE A 63 15.07 6.46 -5.13
CA ILE A 63 15.26 5.00 -5.09
C ILE A 63 15.26 4.42 -6.51
N ILE A 64 16.26 3.59 -6.84
CA ILE A 64 16.29 2.79 -8.07
C ILE A 64 15.75 1.37 -7.87
N LYS A 65 15.12 0.82 -8.90
CA LYS A 65 14.75 -0.60 -8.98
C LYS A 65 15.74 -1.36 -9.86
N PRO A 66 15.78 -2.71 -9.83
CA PRO A 66 16.44 -3.52 -10.85
C PRO A 66 15.93 -3.14 -12.24
N ASN A 67 16.84 -2.79 -13.16
CA ASN A 67 16.50 -2.26 -14.49
C ASN A 67 16.89 -3.19 -15.65
N HIS A 68 17.53 -4.32 -15.36
CA HIS A 68 17.83 -5.40 -16.31
C HIS A 68 16.63 -6.36 -16.55
N VAL A 69 15.55 -6.18 -15.78
CA VAL A 69 14.28 -6.93 -15.88
C VAL A 69 13.10 -5.96 -15.93
N THR A 70 11.97 -6.40 -16.48
CA THR A 70 10.74 -5.61 -16.50
C THR A 70 10.06 -5.61 -15.12
N GLN A 71 9.27 -4.58 -14.82
CA GLN A 71 8.43 -4.55 -13.61
C GLN A 71 7.47 -5.75 -13.54
N ALA A 72 6.92 -6.20 -14.68
CA ALA A 72 6.12 -7.41 -14.75
C ALA A 72 6.91 -8.66 -14.31
N SER A 73 8.15 -8.82 -14.79
CA SER A 73 9.04 -9.91 -14.35
C SER A 73 9.38 -9.81 -12.85
N MET A 74 9.54 -8.60 -12.31
CA MET A 74 9.69 -8.41 -10.86
C MET A 74 8.46 -8.84 -10.08
N ASN A 75 7.26 -8.43 -10.52
CA ASN A 75 6.00 -8.80 -9.88
C ASN A 75 5.78 -10.33 -9.91
N THR A 76 6.04 -10.98 -11.06
CA THR A 76 5.96 -12.46 -11.19
C THR A 76 6.95 -13.18 -10.26
N ALA A 77 8.16 -12.66 -10.09
CA ALA A 77 9.14 -13.26 -9.18
C ALA A 77 8.72 -13.12 -7.70
N VAL A 78 8.17 -11.96 -7.30
CA VAL A 78 7.64 -11.75 -5.94
C VAL A 78 6.46 -12.67 -5.66
N ALA A 79 5.51 -12.80 -6.58
CA ALA A 79 4.41 -13.75 -6.50
C ALA A 79 4.91 -15.21 -6.35
N SER A 80 5.82 -15.64 -7.23
CA SER A 80 6.40 -16.99 -7.20
C SER A 80 7.19 -17.27 -5.91
N TYR A 81 7.79 -16.24 -5.29
CA TYR A 81 8.49 -16.36 -4.02
C TYR A 81 7.50 -16.40 -2.84
N TYR A 82 6.43 -15.59 -2.89
CA TYR A 82 5.34 -15.62 -1.93
C TYR A 82 4.66 -16.99 -1.87
N ASP A 83 4.31 -17.58 -3.00
CA ASP A 83 3.60 -18.87 -3.03
C ASP A 83 4.45 -19.98 -2.41
N TYR A 84 5.78 -19.94 -2.65
CA TYR A 84 6.76 -20.78 -1.97
C TYR A 84 6.82 -20.52 -0.46
N TRP A 85 6.96 -19.26 -0.04
CA TRP A 85 7.05 -18.87 1.37
C TRP A 85 5.77 -19.27 2.13
N LYS A 86 4.61 -19.02 1.54
CA LYS A 86 3.28 -19.37 2.06
C LYS A 86 3.16 -20.88 2.26
N GLY A 87 3.43 -21.67 1.22
CA GLY A 87 3.35 -23.14 1.31
C GLY A 87 4.30 -23.72 2.37
N LYS A 88 5.52 -23.18 2.46
CA LYS A 88 6.53 -23.66 3.41
C LYS A 88 6.26 -23.22 4.85
N TYR A 89 6.01 -21.94 5.11
CA TYR A 89 6.02 -21.35 6.46
C TYR A 89 4.65 -20.96 7.03
N LEU A 90 3.67 -20.59 6.21
CA LEU A 90 2.33 -20.26 6.75
C LEU A 90 1.62 -21.55 7.20
N LYS A 91 0.99 -21.51 8.38
CA LYS A 91 0.31 -22.64 9.02
C LYS A 91 -0.98 -22.18 9.71
N ASN A 92 -1.92 -23.11 9.91
CA ASN A 92 -3.24 -22.86 10.52
C ASN A 92 -3.78 -24.04 11.34
N ASN A 93 -2.89 -24.96 11.72
CA ASN A 93 -3.22 -26.25 12.33
C ASN A 93 -3.08 -26.25 13.87
N LEU A 94 -3.33 -25.11 14.53
CA LEU A 94 -3.35 -25.01 15.99
C LEU A 94 -4.66 -25.61 16.53
N ALA A 95 -4.60 -26.80 17.13
CA ALA A 95 -5.74 -27.44 17.78
C ALA A 95 -6.26 -26.60 18.96
N SER A 96 -5.38 -25.88 19.65
CA SER A 96 -5.71 -24.93 20.73
C SER A 96 -6.32 -23.62 20.25
N LEU A 97 -6.30 -23.32 18.94
CA LEU A 97 -6.88 -22.10 18.38
C LEU A 97 -7.42 -22.31 16.93
N PRO A 98 -8.57 -22.98 16.75
CA PRO A 98 -9.14 -23.23 15.43
C PRO A 98 -9.36 -21.94 14.61
N GLY A 99 -8.84 -21.92 13.38
CA GLY A 99 -8.86 -20.74 12.50
C GLY A 99 -7.84 -19.65 12.85
N GLY A 100 -6.98 -19.85 13.84
CA GLY A 100 -5.76 -19.06 14.02
C GLY A 100 -4.70 -19.49 13.00
N TYR A 101 -3.99 -18.52 12.43
CA TYR A 101 -2.83 -18.75 11.55
C TYR A 101 -1.54 -18.34 12.26
N TYR A 102 -0.42 -18.97 11.90
CA TYR A 102 0.90 -18.57 12.36
C TYR A 102 1.97 -18.78 11.28
N VAL A 103 3.12 -18.14 11.45
CA VAL A 103 4.32 -18.41 10.64
C VAL A 103 5.22 -19.39 11.40
N GLN A 104 5.46 -20.55 10.81
CA GLN A 104 6.33 -21.57 11.38
C GLN A 104 7.80 -21.15 11.25
N GLY A 105 8.51 -21.15 12.38
CA GLY A 105 9.89 -20.67 12.45
C GLY A 105 10.75 -21.36 13.50
N GLU A 106 12.05 -21.20 13.35
CA GLU A 106 13.07 -21.50 14.36
C GLU A 106 13.00 -20.44 15.48
N ILE A 107 13.38 -20.79 16.72
CA ILE A 107 13.42 -19.82 17.84
C ILE A 107 14.79 -19.80 18.53
N THR A 108 15.11 -18.68 19.15
CA THR A 108 16.22 -18.50 20.09
C THR A 108 15.66 -18.06 21.45
N GLY A 109 16.07 -18.72 22.54
CA GLY A 109 15.58 -18.46 23.89
C GLY A 109 14.70 -19.57 24.49
N SER A 110 14.23 -19.36 25.72
CA SER A 110 13.49 -20.39 26.49
C SER A 110 12.02 -20.47 26.11
N SER A 111 11.57 -21.63 25.61
CA SER A 111 10.16 -21.91 25.31
C SER A 111 9.29 -22.20 26.55
N GLY A 112 9.82 -22.04 27.77
CA GLY A 112 9.04 -22.23 29.01
C GLY A 112 8.51 -23.65 29.23
N GLY A 113 9.11 -24.67 28.60
CA GLY A 113 8.63 -26.05 28.62
C GLY A 113 7.61 -26.42 27.55
N PHE A 114 7.17 -25.46 26.72
CA PHE A 114 6.33 -25.71 25.55
C PHE A 114 7.17 -26.09 24.32
N ILE A 115 6.54 -26.74 23.33
CA ILE A 115 7.14 -26.92 22.01
C ILE A 115 6.84 -25.66 21.18
N PRO A 116 7.86 -24.83 20.85
CA PRO A 116 7.65 -23.63 20.06
C PRO A 116 7.40 -23.98 18.60
N LEU A 117 6.44 -23.30 17.97
CA LEU A 117 6.08 -23.47 16.57
C LEU A 117 6.37 -22.21 15.74
N GLY A 118 6.39 -21.03 16.37
CA GLY A 118 6.70 -19.74 15.74
C GLY A 118 6.83 -18.63 16.80
N THR A 119 7.06 -17.40 16.36
CA THR A 119 7.30 -16.23 17.23
C THR A 119 6.44 -15.02 16.87
N SER A 120 6.38 -14.02 17.75
CA SER A 120 5.76 -12.72 17.41
C SER A 120 6.48 -11.99 16.27
N GLU A 121 7.80 -12.16 16.13
CA GLU A 121 8.57 -11.70 14.96
C GLU A 121 8.02 -12.31 13.67
N GLY A 122 7.96 -13.65 13.60
CA GLY A 122 7.44 -14.36 12.43
C GLY A 122 5.97 -14.01 12.15
N GLN A 123 5.18 -13.79 13.20
CA GLN A 123 3.81 -13.33 13.07
C GLN A 123 3.72 -11.95 12.42
N GLY A 124 4.53 -10.98 12.87
CA GLY A 124 4.62 -9.65 12.28
C GLY A 124 5.05 -9.68 10.82
N TYR A 125 6.10 -10.44 10.50
CA TYR A 125 6.55 -10.65 9.11
C TYR A 125 5.41 -11.22 8.25
N GLY A 126 4.74 -12.28 8.73
CA GLY A 126 3.64 -12.92 8.01
C GLY A 126 2.44 -12.01 7.80
N MET A 127 2.11 -11.15 8.77
CA MET A 127 1.01 -10.19 8.66
C MET A 127 1.33 -9.08 7.66
N ILE A 128 2.56 -8.55 7.65
CA ILE A 128 3.02 -7.60 6.63
C ILE A 128 3.00 -8.23 5.23
N ILE A 129 3.61 -9.40 5.06
CA ILE A 129 3.67 -10.11 3.78
C ILE A 129 2.25 -10.40 3.25
N THR A 130 1.34 -10.86 4.12
CA THR A 130 -0.04 -11.18 3.72
C THR A 130 -0.82 -9.94 3.29
N ALA A 131 -0.72 -8.83 4.02
CA ALA A 131 -1.39 -7.58 3.64
C ALA A 131 -0.88 -7.05 2.29
N LEU A 132 0.44 -7.09 2.04
CA LEU A 132 1.06 -6.60 0.81
C LEU A 132 0.85 -7.51 -0.42
N MET A 133 0.48 -8.78 -0.22
CA MET A 133 0.22 -9.75 -1.30
C MET A 133 -1.28 -9.97 -1.58
N ALA A 134 -2.16 -9.27 -0.88
CA ALA A 134 -3.60 -9.27 -1.15
C ALA A 134 -3.90 -8.78 -2.57
N GLY A 135 -4.78 -9.48 -3.29
CA GLY A 135 -5.04 -9.26 -4.73
C GLY A 135 -4.29 -10.24 -5.64
N HIS A 136 -3.09 -10.70 -5.24
CA HIS A 136 -2.51 -11.95 -5.78
C HIS A 136 -3.11 -13.15 -5.04
N ASP A 137 -3.05 -13.12 -3.71
CA ASP A 137 -3.74 -14.12 -2.90
C ASP A 137 -5.18 -13.68 -2.58
N THR A 138 -6.14 -14.37 -3.19
CA THR A 138 -7.58 -14.21 -2.94
C THR A 138 -8.02 -14.65 -1.54
N ASN A 139 -7.13 -15.29 -0.76
CA ASN A 139 -7.37 -15.66 0.64
C ASN A 139 -6.67 -14.72 1.62
N ALA A 140 -5.95 -13.69 1.15
CA ALA A 140 -5.08 -12.86 1.99
C ALA A 140 -5.83 -12.26 3.19
N LYS A 141 -7.05 -11.75 3.00
CA LYS A 141 -7.84 -11.20 4.11
C LYS A 141 -8.16 -12.24 5.19
N THR A 142 -8.62 -13.43 4.78
CA THR A 142 -8.92 -14.55 5.69
C THR A 142 -7.68 -15.01 6.47
N ILE A 143 -6.54 -15.06 5.78
CA ILE A 143 -5.24 -15.41 6.39
C ILE A 143 -4.79 -14.31 7.37
N TYR A 144 -4.91 -13.05 6.97
CA TYR A 144 -4.54 -11.90 7.81
C TYR A 144 -5.38 -11.84 9.09
N ASP A 145 -6.70 -11.98 8.96
CA ASP A 145 -7.63 -12.02 10.10
C ASP A 145 -7.33 -13.22 11.02
N GLY A 146 -6.94 -14.36 10.45
CA GLY A 146 -6.47 -15.53 11.20
C GLY A 146 -5.11 -15.34 11.88
N LEU A 147 -4.16 -14.63 11.26
CA LEU A 147 -2.87 -14.28 11.87
C LEU A 147 -3.08 -13.30 13.03
N PHE A 148 -3.95 -12.30 12.85
CA PHE A 148 -4.33 -11.38 13.91
C PHE A 148 -5.06 -12.08 15.07
N LYS A 149 -5.95 -13.05 14.78
CA LYS A 149 -6.59 -13.90 15.81
C LYS A 149 -5.55 -14.58 16.70
N THR A 150 -4.49 -15.15 16.12
CA THR A 150 -3.38 -15.74 16.89
C THR A 150 -2.64 -14.69 17.70
N ALA A 151 -2.30 -13.53 17.12
CA ALA A 151 -1.62 -12.45 17.85
C ALA A 151 -2.42 -11.90 19.03
N ARG A 152 -3.77 -11.94 18.98
CA ARG A 152 -4.65 -11.53 20.09
C ARG A 152 -4.94 -12.63 21.10
N ALA A 153 -4.88 -13.90 20.71
CA ALA A 153 -5.00 -15.04 21.63
C ALA A 153 -3.70 -15.27 22.41
N PHE A 154 -2.57 -15.35 21.70
CA PHE A 154 -1.21 -15.35 22.25
C PHE A 154 -0.78 -13.92 22.61
N LYS A 155 -1.63 -13.19 23.34
CA LYS A 155 -1.30 -11.90 23.95
C LYS A 155 -0.11 -12.01 24.91
N SER A 156 0.57 -10.91 25.21
CA SER A 156 1.61 -10.91 26.26
C SER A 156 0.99 -11.14 27.65
N SER A 157 1.73 -11.85 28.51
CA SER A 157 1.41 -12.05 29.93
C SER A 157 1.57 -10.77 30.77
N ILE A 158 2.32 -9.77 30.28
CA ILE A 158 2.52 -8.48 30.96
C ILE A 158 1.56 -7.44 30.38
N ASN A 159 1.68 -7.08 29.10
CA ASN A 159 0.77 -6.14 28.44
C ASN A 159 -0.17 -6.84 27.46
N SER A 160 -1.40 -7.11 27.89
CA SER A 160 -2.42 -7.83 27.08
C SER A 160 -2.79 -7.22 25.72
N ASN A 161 -2.33 -6.01 25.38
CA ASN A 161 -2.49 -5.41 24.05
C ASN A 161 -1.33 -5.74 23.08
N LEU A 162 -0.22 -6.26 23.60
CA LEU A 162 0.94 -6.79 22.85
C LEU A 162 0.81 -8.31 22.63
N MET A 163 1.70 -8.90 21.85
CA MET A 163 1.78 -10.35 21.59
C MET A 163 2.90 -11.00 22.42
N GLY A 164 2.61 -12.14 23.04
CA GLY A 164 3.60 -12.98 23.71
C GLY A 164 4.53 -13.63 22.69
N TRP A 165 5.84 -13.64 22.97
CA TRP A 165 6.85 -13.86 21.93
C TRP A 165 6.90 -15.27 21.32
N VAL A 166 6.25 -16.27 21.94
CA VAL A 166 6.18 -17.67 21.46
C VAL A 166 4.75 -18.06 21.09
N VAL A 167 4.59 -18.66 19.90
CA VAL A 167 3.40 -19.43 19.52
C VAL A 167 3.70 -20.91 19.72
N ALA A 168 2.84 -21.61 20.47
CA ALA A 168 2.92 -23.05 20.73
C ALA A 168 1.50 -23.64 20.81
N ASP A 169 1.27 -24.84 20.30
CA ASP A 169 -0.09 -25.40 20.23
C ASP A 169 -0.55 -26.02 21.56
N HIS A 170 -0.79 -25.16 22.55
CA HIS A 170 -1.32 -25.54 23.86
C HIS A 170 -2.12 -24.38 24.45
N ILE A 171 -3.27 -24.64 25.06
CA ILE A 171 -4.13 -23.58 25.60
C ILE A 171 -3.42 -22.74 26.67
N ASN A 172 -2.65 -23.38 27.57
CA ASN A 172 -1.84 -22.68 28.58
C ASN A 172 -0.65 -21.87 28.03
N ALA A 173 -0.36 -21.90 26.72
CA ALA A 173 0.64 -21.01 26.11
C ALA A 173 0.03 -19.63 25.74
N GLN A 174 -1.29 -19.56 25.56
CA GLN A 174 -2.01 -18.34 25.18
C GLN A 174 -2.08 -17.38 26.37
N GLY A 175 -1.30 -16.28 26.33
CA GLY A 175 -1.19 -15.35 27.45
C GLY A 175 -0.10 -15.68 28.47
N ASN A 176 0.83 -16.60 28.17
CA ASN A 176 1.89 -17.05 29.09
C ASN A 176 3.22 -16.27 28.95
N PHE A 177 3.58 -15.88 27.73
CA PHE A 177 4.88 -15.28 27.42
C PHE A 177 4.83 -13.75 27.44
N SER A 178 5.92 -13.10 27.84
CA SER A 178 6.14 -11.65 27.65
C SER A 178 6.33 -11.29 26.17
N SER A 179 6.33 -10.00 25.84
CA SER A 179 6.47 -9.51 24.46
C SER A 179 7.92 -9.38 23.99
N ALA A 180 8.09 -9.23 22.66
CA ALA A 180 9.34 -8.87 22.01
C ALA A 180 9.07 -7.70 21.06
N THR A 181 9.82 -6.60 21.22
CA THR A 181 9.46 -5.29 20.65
C THR A 181 9.34 -5.30 19.12
N ASP A 182 10.22 -6.00 18.40
CA ASP A 182 10.19 -6.11 16.94
C ASP A 182 8.95 -6.82 16.41
N GLY A 183 8.52 -7.91 17.06
CA GLY A 183 7.26 -8.58 16.72
C GLY A 183 6.05 -7.65 16.88
N ASP A 184 5.95 -6.93 18.01
CA ASP A 184 4.87 -5.98 18.24
C ASP A 184 4.87 -4.81 17.23
N LEU A 185 6.05 -4.29 16.87
CA LEU A 185 6.21 -3.23 15.87
C LEU A 185 5.70 -3.63 14.49
N ASP A 186 6.09 -4.82 14.00
CA ASP A 186 5.66 -5.32 12.69
C ASP A 186 4.15 -5.65 12.69
N ILE A 187 3.61 -6.25 13.77
CA ILE A 187 2.17 -6.52 13.89
C ILE A 187 1.38 -5.20 13.88
N ALA A 188 1.76 -4.22 14.71
CA ALA A 188 1.10 -2.91 14.79
C ALA A 188 1.14 -2.16 13.45
N TYR A 189 2.29 -2.17 12.75
CA TYR A 189 2.42 -1.59 11.41
C TYR A 189 1.55 -2.33 10.37
N SER A 190 1.49 -3.65 10.44
CA SER A 190 0.64 -4.45 9.54
C SER A 190 -0.84 -4.14 9.68
N LEU A 191 -1.31 -3.73 10.86
CA LEU A 191 -2.71 -3.32 11.07
C LEU A 191 -3.02 -1.98 10.38
N ILE A 192 -2.03 -1.10 10.24
CA ILE A 192 -2.14 0.10 9.39
C ILE A 192 -2.19 -0.31 7.92
N LEU A 193 -1.39 -1.30 7.48
CA LEU A 193 -1.51 -1.86 6.13
C LEU A 193 -2.91 -2.46 5.90
N ALA A 194 -3.43 -3.29 6.80
CA ALA A 194 -4.76 -3.89 6.69
C ALA A 194 -5.89 -2.85 6.63
N HIS A 195 -5.80 -1.77 7.43
CA HIS A 195 -6.70 -0.62 7.32
C HIS A 195 -6.63 0.05 5.93
N ASN A 196 -5.43 0.19 5.36
CA ASN A 196 -5.24 0.75 4.02
C ASN A 196 -5.64 -0.23 2.89
N GLN A 197 -5.62 -1.55 3.15
CA GLN A 197 -5.92 -2.62 2.20
C GLN A 197 -7.42 -2.91 2.08
N TRP A 198 -8.14 -2.98 3.21
CA TRP A 198 -9.53 -3.45 3.27
C TRP A 198 -10.48 -2.50 4.02
N GLY A 199 -9.97 -1.41 4.60
CA GLY A 199 -10.75 -0.50 5.45
C GLY A 199 -11.10 -1.10 6.82
N SER A 200 -11.61 -0.26 7.73
CA SER A 200 -11.93 -0.65 9.11
C SER A 200 -13.43 -0.90 9.38
N GLY A 201 -14.28 -0.92 8.35
CA GLY A 201 -15.73 -1.08 8.50
C GLY A 201 -16.23 -2.51 8.66
N GLY A 202 -15.32 -3.50 8.65
CA GLY A 202 -15.65 -4.93 8.77
C GLY A 202 -15.58 -5.45 10.21
N THR A 203 -15.58 -6.78 10.35
CA THR A 203 -15.55 -7.50 11.64
C THR A 203 -14.35 -7.14 12.53
N ILE A 204 -13.23 -6.71 11.94
CA ILE A 204 -12.06 -6.21 12.64
C ILE A 204 -11.84 -4.75 12.24
N ASN A 205 -11.85 -3.84 13.21
CA ASN A 205 -11.46 -2.45 13.01
C ASN A 205 -9.93 -2.35 13.10
N TYR A 206 -9.24 -2.61 11.99
CA TYR A 206 -7.77 -2.68 11.96
C TYR A 206 -7.12 -1.39 12.47
N LEU A 207 -7.68 -0.21 12.15
CA LEU A 207 -7.17 1.08 12.63
C LEU A 207 -7.27 1.21 14.16
N GLN A 208 -8.39 0.79 14.77
CA GLN A 208 -8.57 0.83 16.22
C GLN A 208 -7.61 -0.13 16.93
N GLU A 209 -7.42 -1.34 16.40
CA GLU A 209 -6.47 -2.30 16.95
C GLU A 209 -5.00 -1.86 16.71
N ALA A 210 -4.71 -1.19 15.59
CA ALA A 210 -3.41 -0.54 15.36
C ALA A 210 -3.14 0.52 16.43
N VAL A 211 -4.01 1.51 16.59
CA VAL A 211 -3.86 2.60 17.59
C VAL A 211 -3.71 2.03 19.01
N LYS A 212 -4.48 1.01 19.35
CA LYS A 212 -4.43 0.28 20.63
C LYS A 212 -3.08 -0.41 20.86
N MET A 213 -2.54 -1.11 19.85
CA MET A 213 -1.23 -1.76 19.95
C MET A 213 -0.08 -0.74 19.94
N ILE A 214 -0.14 0.30 19.10
CA ILE A 214 0.82 1.42 19.07
C ILE A 214 0.90 2.09 20.46
N ASN A 215 -0.24 2.39 21.08
CA ASN A 215 -0.28 2.94 22.44
C ASN A 215 0.27 1.97 23.49
N ALA A 216 0.11 0.65 23.30
CA ALA A 216 0.72 -0.36 24.16
C ALA A 216 2.25 -0.42 24.00
N ILE A 217 2.78 -0.31 22.78
CA ILE A 217 4.23 -0.22 22.50
C ILE A 217 4.81 1.06 23.10
N LYS A 218 4.09 2.18 23.09
CA LYS A 218 4.49 3.39 23.82
C LYS A 218 4.48 3.16 25.35
N ALA A 219 3.44 2.50 25.87
CA ALA A 219 3.28 2.25 27.29
C ALA A 219 4.36 1.31 27.84
N SER A 220 4.70 0.24 27.14
CA SER A 220 5.68 -0.76 27.57
C SER A 220 7.09 -0.50 27.04
N ASN A 221 7.27 -0.32 25.73
CA ASN A 221 8.56 -0.52 25.07
C ASN A 221 9.36 0.77 24.79
N VAL A 222 8.69 1.91 24.60
CA VAL A 222 9.38 3.21 24.49
C VAL A 222 9.93 3.63 25.85
N THR A 223 11.24 3.81 25.97
CA THR A 223 11.90 4.16 27.24
C THR A 223 11.76 5.65 27.58
N ASN A 224 11.97 5.99 28.85
CA ASN A 224 12.03 7.38 29.33
C ASN A 224 13.18 8.19 28.68
N ASN A 225 14.15 7.52 28.06
CA ASN A 225 15.24 8.11 27.27
C ASN A 225 14.98 8.08 25.74
N ASN A 226 13.73 7.83 25.32
CA ASN A 226 13.29 7.76 23.92
C ASN A 226 14.00 6.68 23.07
N ARG A 227 14.46 5.58 23.68
CA ARG A 227 14.85 4.36 22.96
C ARG A 227 13.68 3.38 22.90
N LEU A 228 13.88 2.28 22.19
CA LEU A 228 13.04 1.08 22.25
C LEU A 228 13.77 0.03 23.10
N ASN A 229 13.11 -0.50 24.13
CA ASN A 229 13.61 -1.63 24.90
C ASN A 229 13.42 -2.96 24.14
N LEU A 230 13.76 -4.07 24.78
CA LEU A 230 13.80 -5.40 24.15
C LEU A 230 12.46 -6.17 24.18
N GLY A 231 11.51 -5.72 25.02
CA GLY A 231 10.18 -6.30 25.20
C GLY A 231 9.49 -5.70 26.42
N ASP A 232 8.21 -6.00 26.64
CA ASP A 232 7.44 -5.43 27.75
C ASP A 232 7.88 -5.89 29.16
N TRP A 233 8.87 -6.78 29.23
CA TRP A 233 9.57 -7.23 30.43
C TRP A 233 10.80 -6.38 30.80
N ASP A 234 11.33 -5.56 29.89
CA ASP A 234 12.53 -4.74 30.11
C ASP A 234 12.19 -3.33 30.64
N SER A 235 13.08 -2.72 31.41
CA SER A 235 12.78 -1.51 32.20
C SER A 235 12.50 -0.28 31.32
N LYS A 236 11.50 0.53 31.71
CA LYS A 236 11.26 1.87 31.14
C LYS A 236 12.44 2.83 31.27
N THR A 237 13.37 2.58 32.18
CA THR A 237 14.62 3.36 32.33
C THR A 237 15.83 2.77 31.61
N THR A 238 15.68 1.60 30.97
CA THR A 238 16.79 0.89 30.31
C THR A 238 17.43 1.72 29.20
N HIS A 239 18.72 1.49 28.95
CA HIS A 239 19.41 1.92 27.73
C HIS A 239 19.65 0.76 26.75
N ASN A 240 19.29 -0.46 27.13
CA ASN A 240 19.38 -1.65 26.29
C ASN A 240 18.47 -1.46 25.07
N SER A 241 18.97 -1.76 23.87
CA SER A 241 18.18 -1.69 22.64
C SER A 241 18.78 -2.58 21.56
N ARG A 242 17.94 -3.11 20.68
CA ARG A 242 18.32 -4.01 19.58
C ARG A 242 18.10 -3.26 18.26
N PRO A 243 19.15 -2.90 17.48
CA PRO A 243 18.99 -1.98 16.35
C PRO A 243 18.11 -2.46 15.19
N SER A 244 17.82 -3.75 15.08
CA SER A 244 16.79 -4.29 14.16
C SER A 244 15.40 -3.70 14.39
N ASP A 245 15.11 -3.30 15.63
CA ASP A 245 13.82 -2.81 16.09
C ASP A 245 13.65 -1.33 15.78
N TRP A 246 14.69 -0.68 15.24
CA TRP A 246 14.68 0.73 14.86
C TRP A 246 14.04 0.88 13.48
N MET A 247 12.78 0.45 13.41
CA MET A 247 11.93 0.41 12.22
C MET A 247 11.42 1.82 11.89
N MET A 248 12.34 2.72 11.54
CA MET A 248 12.10 4.17 11.46
C MET A 248 10.81 4.53 10.69
N SER A 249 10.58 3.93 9.51
CA SER A 249 9.37 4.14 8.70
C SER A 249 8.07 3.67 9.36
N HIS A 250 8.12 2.67 10.25
CA HIS A 250 6.97 2.20 11.03
C HIS A 250 6.66 3.20 12.15
N LEU A 251 7.70 3.73 12.82
CA LEU A 251 7.56 4.79 13.82
C LEU A 251 6.99 6.08 13.20
N ARG A 252 7.31 6.40 11.94
CA ARG A 252 6.65 7.48 11.19
C ARG A 252 5.16 7.19 10.96
N ALA A 253 4.82 5.99 10.51
CA ALA A 253 3.43 5.60 10.30
C ALA A 253 2.63 5.62 11.62
N PHE A 254 3.27 5.29 12.76
CA PHE A 254 2.67 5.41 14.09
C PHE A 254 2.42 6.87 14.45
N HIS A 255 3.37 7.77 14.17
CA HIS A 255 3.15 9.22 14.31
C HIS A 255 1.98 9.70 13.44
N GLU A 256 1.95 9.35 12.15
CA GLU A 256 0.88 9.75 11.23
C GLU A 256 -0.49 9.25 11.69
N VAL A 257 -0.59 8.02 12.20
CA VAL A 257 -1.84 7.40 12.68
C VAL A 257 -2.32 7.94 14.02
N THR A 258 -1.42 8.36 14.92
CA THR A 258 -1.78 8.77 16.29
C THR A 258 -1.68 10.27 16.57
N GLY A 259 -0.99 11.03 15.73
CA GLY A 259 -0.58 12.42 16.00
C GLY A 259 0.49 12.55 17.10
N ASP A 260 1.00 11.44 17.66
CA ASP A 260 1.85 11.47 18.83
C ASP A 260 3.32 11.79 18.49
N ASN A 261 3.81 12.94 18.97
CA ASN A 261 5.19 13.38 18.76
C ASN A 261 6.24 12.51 19.48
N THR A 262 5.84 11.62 20.39
CA THR A 262 6.76 10.67 21.05
C THR A 262 7.53 9.84 20.02
N TRP A 263 6.88 9.41 18.95
CA TRP A 263 7.52 8.61 17.90
C TRP A 263 8.59 9.39 17.14
N LEU A 264 8.41 10.69 16.91
CA LEU A 264 9.44 11.55 16.32
C LEU A 264 10.63 11.74 17.25
N ASN A 265 10.40 11.87 18.56
CA ASN A 265 11.45 11.93 19.56
C ASN A 265 12.26 10.63 19.60
N VAL A 266 11.59 9.47 19.51
CA VAL A 266 12.24 8.16 19.41
C VAL A 266 13.09 8.06 18.14
N ILE A 267 12.56 8.37 16.96
CA ILE A 267 13.33 8.35 15.69
C ILE A 267 14.61 9.21 15.81
N ASN A 268 14.51 10.40 16.38
CA ASN A 268 15.66 11.29 16.56
C ASN A 268 16.70 10.73 17.56
N ALA A 269 16.25 10.16 18.68
CA ALA A 269 17.13 9.53 19.66
C ALA A 269 17.81 8.27 19.11
N LEU A 270 17.11 7.45 18.33
CA LEU A 270 17.64 6.25 17.68
C LEU A 270 18.65 6.61 16.58
N TYR A 271 18.42 7.62 15.74
CA TYR A 271 19.43 8.12 14.79
C TYR A 271 20.68 8.68 15.51
N THR A 272 20.50 9.29 16.69
CA THR A 272 21.62 9.78 17.51
C THR A 272 22.43 8.63 18.10
N ALA A 273 21.76 7.61 18.64
CA ALA A 273 22.40 6.39 19.14
C ALA A 273 23.14 5.63 18.02
N TYR A 274 22.55 5.55 16.81
CA TYR A 274 23.22 4.99 15.64
C TYR A 274 24.51 5.74 15.33
N SER A 275 24.45 7.08 15.29
CA SER A 275 25.60 7.93 14.97
C SER A 275 26.72 7.81 16.00
N GLN A 276 26.38 7.66 17.28
CA GLN A 276 27.36 7.38 18.35
C GLN A 276 28.08 6.04 18.11
N VAL A 277 27.35 4.95 17.93
CA VAL A 277 27.97 3.62 17.74
C VAL A 277 28.77 3.57 16.43
N SER A 278 28.20 4.09 15.35
CA SER A 278 28.80 4.06 14.00
C SER A 278 30.06 4.90 13.88
N ASN A 279 30.21 5.98 14.67
CA ASN A 279 31.41 6.82 14.62
C ASN A 279 32.51 6.33 15.57
N THR A 280 32.16 5.76 16.72
CA THR A 280 33.14 5.28 17.72
C THR A 280 33.62 3.85 17.45
N TYR A 281 32.72 2.92 17.08
CA TYR A 281 33.02 1.48 17.02
C TYR A 281 33.02 0.90 15.61
N ALA A 282 32.40 1.58 14.63
CA ALA A 282 32.33 1.18 13.23
C ALA A 282 32.71 2.31 12.23
N PRO A 283 33.78 3.11 12.48
CA PRO A 283 34.07 4.32 11.70
C PRO A 283 34.28 4.04 10.20
N THR A 284 34.90 2.92 9.85
CA THR A 284 35.19 2.50 8.47
C THR A 284 34.02 1.80 7.77
N THR A 285 33.19 1.05 8.52
CA THR A 285 32.19 0.13 7.94
C THR A 285 30.77 0.65 7.99
N GLY A 286 30.45 1.56 8.91
CA GLY A 286 29.07 2.02 9.15
C GLY A 286 28.15 1.03 9.87
N LEU A 287 28.65 -0.16 10.20
CA LEU A 287 27.91 -1.23 10.88
C LEU A 287 27.43 -0.82 12.28
N ILE A 288 26.52 -1.63 12.82
CA ILE A 288 26.04 -1.56 14.20
C ILE A 288 25.92 -2.97 14.76
N SER A 289 26.01 -3.12 16.08
CA SER A 289 25.94 -4.41 16.76
C SER A 289 24.49 -4.92 16.90
N ASP A 290 24.34 -6.23 17.09
CA ASP A 290 23.06 -6.88 17.38
C ASP A 290 22.34 -6.25 18.58
N PHE A 291 23.07 -5.90 19.64
CA PHE A 291 22.54 -5.16 20.78
C PHE A 291 23.43 -3.95 21.12
N ILE A 292 22.82 -2.90 21.64
CA ILE A 292 23.51 -1.73 22.22
C ILE A 292 23.08 -1.50 23.67
N VAL A 293 23.95 -0.86 24.45
CA VAL A 293 23.75 -0.50 25.85
C VAL A 293 24.23 0.93 26.11
N ASN A 294 23.96 1.43 27.33
CA ASN A 294 24.46 2.69 27.90
C ASN A 294 24.15 3.97 27.13
N ASN A 295 24.48 5.12 27.73
CA ASN A 295 24.41 6.44 27.10
C ASN A 295 25.69 7.24 27.47
N PRO A 296 26.61 7.57 26.53
CA PRO A 296 26.55 7.32 25.09
C PRO A 296 26.35 5.85 24.69
N ALA A 297 25.71 5.64 23.53
CA ALA A 297 25.44 4.30 23.01
C ALA A 297 26.73 3.59 22.59
N GLN A 298 26.86 2.35 23.04
CA GLN A 298 27.95 1.44 22.69
C GLN A 298 27.42 0.02 22.44
N PRO A 299 28.17 -0.86 21.76
CA PRO A 299 27.83 -2.27 21.67
C PRO A 299 27.61 -2.92 23.04
N ALA A 300 26.69 -3.89 23.10
CA ALA A 300 26.55 -4.79 24.22
C ALA A 300 27.82 -5.64 24.42
N PRO A 301 28.02 -6.29 25.58
CA PRO A 301 29.03 -7.35 25.73
C PRO A 301 28.71 -8.58 24.86
N GLU A 302 29.64 -9.52 24.80
CA GLU A 302 29.38 -10.89 24.31
C GLU A 302 28.41 -11.62 25.24
N TRP A 303 27.63 -12.57 24.69
CA TRP A 303 26.64 -13.35 25.43
C TRP A 303 25.58 -12.48 26.14
N PHE A 304 25.27 -11.31 25.59
CA PHE A 304 24.21 -10.46 26.13
C PHE A 304 22.85 -11.19 26.06
N LEU A 305 22.11 -11.18 27.17
CA LEU A 305 20.92 -12.02 27.42
C LEU A 305 21.10 -13.53 27.23
N ASN A 306 22.34 -14.01 27.05
CA ASN A 306 22.68 -15.38 26.64
C ASN A 306 22.13 -15.81 25.27
N GLU A 307 21.88 -14.89 24.31
CA GLU A 307 21.48 -15.28 22.95
C GLU A 307 22.59 -16.08 22.24
N PHE A 308 23.77 -15.47 22.09
CA PHE A 308 24.97 -16.05 21.46
C PHE A 308 26.20 -15.16 21.75
N GLN A 309 27.40 -15.61 21.38
CA GLN A 309 28.63 -14.84 21.63
C GLN A 309 28.63 -13.48 20.90
N GLN A 310 28.23 -13.45 19.63
CA GLN A 310 28.39 -12.32 18.71
C GLN A 310 27.43 -11.14 18.94
N THR A 311 26.78 -11.01 20.11
CA THR A 311 25.86 -9.90 20.45
C THR A 311 26.50 -8.52 20.39
N ASN A 312 27.83 -8.45 20.43
CA ASN A 312 28.65 -7.24 20.26
C ASN A 312 29.02 -6.91 18.80
N GLN A 313 28.66 -7.75 17.82
CA GLN A 313 29.02 -7.60 16.39
C GLN A 313 27.78 -7.42 15.50
N TYR A 314 28.00 -7.19 14.19
CA TYR A 314 26.93 -7.19 13.18
C TYR A 314 26.60 -8.65 12.82
N TYR A 315 25.58 -9.20 13.47
CA TYR A 315 25.19 -10.59 13.39
C TYR A 315 23.70 -10.73 13.01
N TYR A 316 23.02 -11.78 13.44
CA TYR A 316 21.71 -12.17 12.91
C TYR A 316 20.59 -11.16 13.21
N ASN A 317 20.64 -10.43 14.33
CA ASN A 317 19.70 -9.33 14.56
C ASN A 317 20.04 -8.13 13.67
N ALA A 318 21.28 -7.64 13.72
CA ALA A 318 21.69 -6.41 13.03
C ALA A 318 21.65 -6.55 11.50
N ALA A 319 21.74 -7.76 10.96
CA ALA A 319 21.50 -8.06 9.54
C ALA A 319 20.21 -7.41 8.99
N ARG A 320 19.18 -7.26 9.83
CA ARG A 320 17.88 -6.67 9.50
C ARG A 320 17.93 -5.16 9.25
N VAL A 321 18.92 -4.46 9.82
CA VAL A 321 19.02 -2.98 9.92
C VAL A 321 19.02 -2.24 8.57
N PRO A 322 19.78 -2.65 7.53
CA PRO A 322 19.87 -1.85 6.31
C PRO A 322 18.52 -1.63 5.61
N LEU A 323 17.61 -2.63 5.67
CA LEU A 323 16.24 -2.47 5.17
C LEU A 323 15.45 -1.44 6.02
N ARG A 324 15.48 -1.59 7.35
CA ARG A 324 14.74 -0.70 8.26
C ARG A 324 15.19 0.77 8.17
N MET A 325 16.47 1.01 7.87
CA MET A 325 17.03 2.35 7.65
C MET A 325 16.71 2.93 6.28
N VAL A 326 16.84 2.16 5.19
CA VAL A 326 16.58 2.67 3.82
C VAL A 326 15.10 2.94 3.56
N MET A 327 14.20 2.23 4.23
CA MET A 327 12.75 2.46 4.12
C MET A 327 12.31 3.85 4.58
N ASP A 328 12.98 4.49 5.55
CA ASP A 328 12.63 5.85 5.97
C ASP A 328 13.08 6.90 4.94
N TYR A 329 14.21 6.66 4.27
CA TYR A 329 14.59 7.46 3.11
C TYR A 329 13.58 7.28 1.95
N ALA A 330 13.21 6.05 1.63
CA ALA A 330 12.29 5.75 0.54
C ALA A 330 10.86 6.29 0.75
N MET A 331 10.29 6.09 1.95
CA MET A 331 8.89 6.44 2.25
C MET A 331 8.71 7.87 2.79
N TYR A 332 9.75 8.48 3.37
CA TYR A 332 9.67 9.76 4.08
C TYR A 332 10.79 10.76 3.73
N GLY A 333 11.74 10.40 2.86
CA GLY A 333 12.83 11.30 2.42
C GLY A 333 13.94 11.51 3.45
N GLU A 334 13.96 10.75 4.55
CA GLU A 334 14.92 10.92 5.65
C GLU A 334 16.37 10.63 5.21
N THR A 335 17.17 11.69 5.09
CA THR A 335 18.55 11.59 4.60
C THR A 335 19.50 10.96 5.62
N ARG A 336 19.17 10.91 6.91
CA ARG A 336 19.96 10.16 7.91
C ARG A 336 19.96 8.66 7.64
N GLY A 337 18.80 8.10 7.28
CA GLY A 337 18.68 6.70 6.85
C GLY A 337 19.52 6.41 5.61
N LYS A 338 19.50 7.32 4.63
CA LYS A 338 20.34 7.24 3.43
C LYS A 338 21.84 7.24 3.75
N THR A 339 22.30 8.19 4.55
CA THR A 339 23.72 8.35 4.92
C THR A 339 24.27 7.11 5.62
N ILE A 340 23.46 6.47 6.49
CA ILE A 340 23.81 5.22 7.17
C ILE A 340 24.04 4.09 6.15
N VAL A 341 23.10 3.86 5.23
CA VAL A 341 23.25 2.77 4.25
C VAL A 341 24.33 3.07 3.22
N ASP A 342 24.51 4.31 2.78
CA ASP A 342 25.61 4.70 1.88
C ASP A 342 27.00 4.37 2.49
N LYS A 343 27.19 4.60 3.80
CA LYS A 343 28.41 4.24 4.53
C LYS A 343 28.62 2.72 4.56
N MET A 344 27.57 1.96 4.92
CA MET A 344 27.58 0.49 4.88
C MET A 344 27.92 -0.07 3.50
N LEU A 345 27.31 0.49 2.45
CA LEU A 345 27.47 0.09 1.05
C LEU A 345 28.89 0.29 0.54
N THR A 346 29.50 1.41 0.90
CA THR A 346 30.86 1.77 0.51
C THR A 346 31.86 0.70 0.97
N TRP A 347 31.68 0.18 2.19
CA TRP A 347 32.50 -0.91 2.72
C TRP A 347 32.09 -2.29 2.16
N ILE A 348 30.82 -2.71 2.25
CA ILE A 348 30.43 -4.10 1.93
C ILE A 348 30.66 -4.44 0.46
N LYS A 349 30.50 -3.49 -0.47
CA LYS A 349 30.81 -3.70 -1.89
C LYS A 349 32.28 -4.02 -2.11
N GLY A 350 33.19 -3.37 -1.37
CA GLY A 350 34.61 -3.70 -1.35
C GLY A 350 34.87 -5.07 -0.72
N ALA A 351 34.35 -5.31 0.49
CA ALA A 351 34.54 -6.55 1.23
C ALA A 351 34.00 -7.80 0.52
N ALA A 352 32.97 -7.65 -0.32
CA ALA A 352 32.38 -8.72 -1.13
C ALA A 352 33.00 -8.83 -2.56
N GLY A 353 33.99 -8.00 -2.91
CA GLY A 353 34.59 -8.00 -4.25
C GLY A 353 33.59 -7.62 -5.36
N ASN A 354 32.67 -6.71 -5.06
CA ASN A 354 31.52 -6.31 -5.88
C ASN A 354 30.52 -7.44 -6.26
N SER A 355 30.58 -8.62 -5.64
CA SER A 355 29.55 -9.67 -5.81
C SER A 355 28.64 -9.84 -4.59
N PRO A 356 27.32 -9.62 -4.69
CA PRO A 356 26.32 -9.93 -3.65
C PRO A 356 26.41 -11.34 -3.05
N SER A 357 26.84 -12.35 -3.83
CA SER A 357 27.00 -13.73 -3.37
C SER A 357 28.06 -13.90 -2.26
N ASN A 358 29.00 -12.97 -2.18
CA ASN A 358 30.17 -13.07 -1.30
C ASN A 358 29.93 -12.45 0.08
N ILE A 359 28.78 -11.79 0.29
CA ILE A 359 28.38 -11.23 1.59
C ILE A 359 28.22 -12.36 2.60
N LYS A 360 28.96 -12.28 3.70
CA LYS A 360 29.06 -13.32 4.72
C LYS A 360 28.00 -13.19 5.81
N ALA A 361 27.69 -14.31 6.44
CA ALA A 361 26.71 -14.41 7.51
C ALA A 361 27.23 -13.88 8.86
N GLY A 362 27.60 -12.59 8.90
CA GLY A 362 28.06 -11.91 10.10
C GLY A 362 29.46 -11.32 9.95
N TYR A 363 29.66 -10.13 10.54
CA TYR A 363 30.89 -9.34 10.47
C TYR A 363 31.19 -8.67 11.81
N SER A 364 32.47 -8.53 12.15
CA SER A 364 32.87 -7.62 13.22
C SER A 364 32.53 -6.18 12.84
N LEU A 365 32.39 -5.29 13.82
CA LEU A 365 32.16 -3.86 13.53
C LEU A 365 33.31 -3.20 12.74
N SER A 366 34.53 -3.77 12.82
CA SER A 366 35.69 -3.41 11.99
C SER A 366 35.68 -3.98 10.57
N GLY A 367 34.78 -4.91 10.26
CA GLY A 367 34.55 -5.46 8.91
C GLY A 367 35.17 -6.84 8.62
N THR A 368 35.70 -7.53 9.63
CA THR A 368 36.19 -8.91 9.51
C THR A 368 35.01 -9.87 9.43
N ALA A 369 34.96 -10.74 8.42
CA ALA A 369 33.91 -11.76 8.33
C ALA A 369 34.01 -12.77 9.49
N LEU A 370 32.89 -13.03 10.16
CA LEU A 370 32.80 -13.97 11.29
C LEU A 370 32.46 -15.40 10.84
N ASN A 371 31.85 -15.54 9.66
CA ASN A 371 31.45 -16.81 9.08
C ASN A 371 31.98 -16.94 7.63
N THR A 372 32.26 -18.17 7.20
CA THR A 372 32.77 -18.47 5.85
C THR A 372 31.65 -18.55 4.80
N TYR A 373 30.42 -18.83 5.22
CA TYR A 373 29.23 -18.95 4.37
C TYR A 373 28.47 -17.64 4.20
N SER A 374 27.60 -17.59 3.20
CA SER A 374 26.73 -16.46 2.85
C SER A 374 25.27 -16.79 3.20
N SER A 375 24.42 -15.80 3.48
CA SER A 375 22.99 -16.03 3.79
C SER A 375 22.13 -14.82 3.40
N SER A 376 20.90 -15.07 2.92
CA SER A 376 20.00 -14.05 2.39
C SER A 376 19.60 -13.00 3.41
N ILE A 377 19.51 -13.35 4.70
CA ILE A 377 19.25 -12.39 5.78
C ILE A 377 20.33 -11.29 5.85
N PHE A 378 21.58 -11.58 5.47
CA PHE A 378 22.65 -10.58 5.38
C PHE A 378 22.73 -9.94 3.99
N THR A 379 22.61 -10.74 2.92
CA THR A 379 22.72 -10.23 1.54
C THR A 379 21.58 -9.27 1.20
N SER A 380 20.33 -9.70 1.34
CA SER A 380 19.17 -8.97 0.79
C SER A 380 18.99 -7.56 1.36
N PRO A 381 19.18 -7.30 2.68
CA PRO A 381 19.11 -5.95 3.24
C PRO A 381 20.18 -5.00 2.68
N PHE A 382 21.41 -5.47 2.41
CA PHE A 382 22.41 -4.63 1.74
C PHE A 382 22.03 -4.33 0.28
N ILE A 383 21.29 -5.21 -0.41
CA ILE A 383 20.76 -4.89 -1.76
C ILE A 383 19.63 -3.86 -1.67
N SER A 384 18.74 -3.98 -0.67
CA SER A 384 17.71 -2.97 -0.39
C SER A 384 18.33 -1.62 -0.07
N GLY A 385 19.34 -1.57 0.81
CA GLY A 385 20.09 -0.35 1.07
C GLY A 385 20.68 0.27 -0.20
N ALA A 386 21.22 -0.57 -1.10
CA ALA A 386 21.84 -0.14 -2.35
C ALA A 386 20.91 0.62 -3.29
N THR A 387 19.59 0.39 -3.20
CA THR A 387 18.59 1.07 -4.03
C THR A 387 18.57 2.60 -3.85
N ALA A 388 19.06 3.13 -2.73
CA ALA A 388 19.08 4.56 -2.45
C ALA A 388 20.17 5.36 -3.21
N SER A 389 20.85 4.78 -4.20
CA SER A 389 21.78 5.50 -5.07
C SER A 389 21.84 4.88 -6.47
N SER A 390 21.63 5.70 -7.51
CA SER A 390 21.70 5.26 -8.91
C SER A 390 23.06 4.69 -9.31
N GLY A 391 24.14 5.13 -8.65
CA GLY A 391 25.49 4.57 -8.82
C GLY A 391 25.63 3.10 -8.40
N ASN A 392 24.62 2.50 -7.78
CA ASN A 392 24.60 1.07 -7.41
C ASN A 392 23.86 0.18 -8.42
N GLN A 393 23.36 0.69 -9.55
CA GLN A 393 22.45 -0.06 -10.44
C GLN A 393 22.91 -1.48 -10.82
N ALA A 394 24.20 -1.67 -11.14
CA ALA A 394 24.75 -2.99 -11.46
C ALA A 394 24.75 -3.96 -10.26
N TRP A 395 25.00 -3.45 -9.04
CA TRP A 395 24.94 -4.22 -7.79
C TRP A 395 23.50 -4.53 -7.39
N VAL A 396 22.56 -3.60 -7.57
CA VAL A 396 21.12 -3.83 -7.39
C VAL A 396 20.61 -4.89 -8.37
N ASN A 397 21.07 -4.88 -9.62
CA ASN A 397 20.74 -5.89 -10.62
C ASN A 397 21.26 -7.29 -10.20
N ALA A 398 22.55 -7.43 -9.90
CA ALA A 398 23.13 -8.71 -9.46
C ALA A 398 22.54 -9.21 -8.13
N GLY A 399 22.19 -8.28 -7.23
CA GLY A 399 21.54 -8.60 -5.96
C GLY A 399 20.12 -9.14 -6.15
N TRP A 400 19.36 -8.56 -7.08
CA TRP A 400 18.03 -9.07 -7.46
C TRP A 400 18.08 -10.49 -8.03
N ASP A 401 19.07 -10.79 -8.88
CA ASP A 401 19.28 -12.14 -9.43
C ASP A 401 19.61 -13.20 -8.37
N TYR A 402 20.36 -12.82 -7.33
CA TYR A 402 20.53 -13.64 -6.14
C TYR A 402 19.20 -13.80 -5.37
N MET A 403 18.57 -12.68 -5.01
CA MET A 403 17.41 -12.64 -4.12
C MET A 403 16.21 -13.43 -4.64
N ARG A 404 15.89 -13.35 -5.93
CA ARG A 404 14.73 -14.04 -6.52
C ARG A 404 14.84 -15.58 -6.47
N ASN A 405 16.05 -16.10 -6.26
CA ASN A 405 16.34 -17.53 -6.20
C ASN A 405 16.75 -18.01 -4.79
N ALA A 406 17.18 -17.12 -3.90
CA ALA A 406 17.70 -17.47 -2.57
C ALA A 406 16.62 -18.09 -1.66
N LYS A 407 16.75 -19.38 -1.33
CA LYS A 407 15.81 -20.17 -0.52
C LYS A 407 16.58 -20.99 0.52
N SER A 408 16.12 -20.99 1.77
CA SER A 408 16.94 -21.29 2.95
C SER A 408 16.09 -21.75 4.16
N SER A 409 16.22 -21.11 5.33
CA SER A 409 15.38 -21.33 6.52
C SER A 409 14.33 -20.24 6.69
N TYR A 410 13.48 -20.36 7.71
CA TYR A 410 12.41 -19.41 8.04
C TYR A 410 12.89 -17.95 7.99
N PHE A 411 13.99 -17.65 8.65
CA PHE A 411 14.44 -16.28 8.87
C PHE A 411 15.02 -15.66 7.60
N GLY A 412 15.87 -16.43 6.89
CA GLY A 412 16.44 -16.03 5.61
C GLY A 412 15.41 -15.84 4.51
N ASP A 413 14.35 -16.66 4.47
CA ASP A 413 13.32 -16.58 3.43
C ASP A 413 12.26 -15.52 3.73
N SER A 414 11.82 -15.40 4.98
CA SER A 414 10.81 -14.39 5.38
C SER A 414 11.35 -12.98 5.21
N TYR A 415 12.60 -12.72 5.64
CA TYR A 415 13.18 -11.40 5.45
C TYR A 415 13.55 -11.15 3.98
N ASN A 416 13.98 -12.17 3.21
CA ASN A 416 14.17 -12.00 1.76
C ASN A 416 12.87 -11.66 1.03
N MET A 417 11.73 -12.24 1.42
CA MET A 417 10.41 -11.88 0.89
C MET A 417 10.05 -10.42 1.16
N LEU A 418 10.31 -9.92 2.38
CA LEU A 418 10.14 -8.50 2.73
C LEU A 418 11.06 -7.57 1.89
N ASN A 419 12.30 -7.98 1.63
CA ASN A 419 13.22 -7.22 0.76
C ASN A 419 12.78 -7.26 -0.72
N LEU A 420 12.28 -8.40 -1.23
CA LEU A 420 11.73 -8.52 -2.59
C LEU A 420 10.49 -7.63 -2.80
N LEU A 421 9.61 -7.55 -1.80
CA LEU A 421 8.48 -6.62 -1.76
C LEU A 421 8.96 -5.16 -1.83
N TYR A 422 9.94 -4.78 -1.00
CA TYR A 422 10.49 -3.42 -1.00
C TYR A 422 11.15 -3.04 -2.34
N ILE A 423 12.12 -3.82 -2.82
CA ILE A 423 12.92 -3.49 -4.02
C ILE A 423 12.06 -3.44 -5.30
N SER A 424 11.02 -4.28 -5.40
CA SER A 424 10.08 -4.23 -6.52
C SER A 424 9.08 -3.07 -6.45
N GLY A 425 9.01 -2.35 -5.32
CA GLY A 425 7.99 -1.33 -5.03
C GLY A 425 6.61 -1.89 -4.70
N ASN A 426 6.51 -3.16 -4.30
CA ASN A 426 5.24 -3.78 -3.90
C ASN A 426 4.98 -3.70 -2.38
N TRP A 427 6.00 -3.38 -1.58
CA TRP A 427 5.78 -2.67 -0.33
C TRP A 427 5.44 -1.22 -0.66
N TRP A 428 4.28 -0.74 -0.22
CA TRP A 428 3.80 0.63 -0.40
C TRP A 428 3.74 1.36 0.96
N LYS A 429 3.77 2.70 0.96
CA LYS A 429 3.63 3.48 2.20
C LYS A 429 2.15 3.49 2.64
N PRO A 430 1.80 3.05 3.86
CA PRO A 430 0.46 3.25 4.41
C PRO A 430 0.20 4.71 4.79
N THR A 431 -1.08 5.11 4.85
CA THR A 431 -1.50 6.44 5.31
C THR A 431 -2.41 6.34 6.54
N ALA A 432 -2.54 7.44 7.27
CA ALA A 432 -3.39 7.55 8.45
C ALA A 432 -4.91 7.55 8.15
N GLN A 433 -5.31 7.79 6.90
CA GLN A 433 -6.73 7.89 6.47
C GLN A 433 -7.19 6.71 5.59
N GLY A 434 -6.37 5.64 5.53
CA GLY A 434 -6.69 4.39 4.85
C GLY A 434 -6.54 4.44 3.34
N GLY A 435 -7.15 3.48 2.65
CA GLY A 435 -7.08 3.30 1.21
C GLY A 435 -7.82 4.36 0.37
N GLY A 436 -8.30 5.44 0.99
CA GLY A 436 -8.87 6.58 0.28
C GLY A 436 -7.87 7.22 -0.68
N SER A 437 -8.34 7.75 -1.81
CA SER A 437 -7.50 8.44 -2.77
C SER A 437 -6.99 9.77 -2.20
N THR A 438 -5.75 9.81 -1.73
CA THR A 438 -5.00 11.04 -1.43
C THR A 438 -4.53 11.71 -2.73
N GLY A 439 -5.48 12.00 -3.63
CA GLY A 439 -5.23 12.45 -4.98
C GLY A 439 -6.52 12.86 -5.68
N THR A 440 -6.42 13.92 -6.49
CA THR A 440 -7.54 14.65 -7.11
C THR A 440 -8.53 13.74 -7.85
N VAL A 441 -9.76 13.68 -7.36
CA VAL A 441 -10.85 12.92 -7.96
C VAL A 441 -11.60 13.80 -8.97
N ASN A 442 -11.53 13.44 -10.25
CA ASN A 442 -12.27 14.08 -11.33
C ASN A 442 -13.60 13.35 -11.54
N LEU A 443 -14.71 13.94 -11.09
CA LEU A 443 -16.05 13.40 -11.30
C LEU A 443 -16.64 13.94 -12.61
N PRO A 444 -16.88 13.10 -13.64
CA PRO A 444 -17.60 13.54 -14.82
C PRO A 444 -19.04 13.90 -14.45
N VAL A 445 -19.60 14.89 -15.15
CA VAL A 445 -21.03 15.21 -15.03
C VAL A 445 -21.86 14.03 -15.54
N VAL A 446 -22.88 13.64 -14.77
CA VAL A 446 -23.80 12.53 -15.11
C VAL A 446 -25.13 13.04 -15.65
N SER A 447 -25.49 14.29 -15.35
CA SER A 447 -26.55 14.98 -16.06
C SER A 447 -26.28 16.47 -16.20
N ASP A 448 -26.44 17.02 -17.40
CA ASP A 448 -26.42 18.45 -17.64
C ASP A 448 -27.30 18.89 -18.80
N THR A 449 -27.83 20.11 -18.69
CA THR A 449 -28.68 20.76 -19.69
C THR A 449 -28.89 22.23 -19.33
N TYR A 450 -29.70 22.96 -20.08
CA TYR A 450 -30.22 24.27 -19.67
C TYR A 450 -31.71 24.39 -19.92
N VAL A 451 -32.32 25.38 -19.28
CA VAL A 451 -33.72 25.78 -19.50
C VAL A 451 -33.77 27.19 -20.07
N ARG A 452 -34.83 27.53 -20.82
CA ARG A 452 -35.03 28.83 -21.46
C ARG A 452 -36.45 29.34 -21.24
N GLY A 453 -36.60 30.61 -20.84
CA GLY A 453 -37.91 31.19 -20.55
C GLY A 453 -38.84 31.40 -21.75
N GLY A 454 -40.04 31.92 -21.45
CA GLY A 454 -40.98 32.44 -22.46
C GLY A 454 -41.62 31.35 -23.30
N THR A 455 -41.69 31.57 -24.61
CA THR A 455 -42.26 30.60 -25.58
C THR A 455 -41.48 29.29 -25.69
N TYR A 456 -40.28 29.23 -25.10
CA TYR A 456 -39.41 28.04 -25.04
C TYR A 456 -39.53 27.30 -23.71
N SER A 457 -40.43 27.73 -22.81
CA SER A 457 -40.46 27.29 -21.40
C SER A 457 -40.81 25.83 -21.18
N THR A 458 -41.41 25.17 -22.15
CA THR A 458 -41.74 23.72 -22.15
C THR A 458 -40.73 22.88 -22.94
N ILE A 459 -39.70 23.48 -23.54
CA ILE A 459 -38.69 22.78 -24.34
C ILE A 459 -37.57 22.27 -23.42
N ASN A 460 -37.19 21.02 -23.65
CA ASN A 460 -36.03 20.39 -23.03
C ASN A 460 -34.82 20.44 -23.99
N TYR A 461 -33.62 20.60 -23.43
CA TYR A 461 -32.37 20.75 -24.18
C TYR A 461 -31.31 19.69 -23.75
N SER A 462 -31.74 18.47 -23.43
CA SER A 462 -30.86 17.40 -22.92
C SER A 462 -29.87 16.82 -23.95
N THR A 463 -30.06 17.10 -25.24
CA THR A 463 -29.22 16.56 -26.33
C THR A 463 -28.33 17.61 -26.99
N GLU A 464 -28.28 18.83 -26.44
CA GLU A 464 -27.48 19.93 -26.99
C GLU A 464 -26.00 19.78 -26.63
N THR A 465 -25.11 20.01 -27.59
CA THR A 465 -23.63 19.95 -27.36
C THR A 465 -23.07 21.17 -26.61
N THR A 466 -23.92 22.16 -26.34
CA THR A 466 -23.62 23.34 -25.52
C THR A 466 -24.85 23.78 -24.71
N MET A 467 -24.60 24.39 -23.56
CA MET A 467 -25.60 25.04 -22.73
C MET A 467 -25.36 26.54 -22.71
N THR A 468 -26.42 27.36 -22.68
CA THR A 468 -26.29 28.82 -22.55
C THR A 468 -26.76 29.29 -21.18
N VAL A 469 -25.94 30.08 -20.50
CA VAL A 469 -26.28 30.74 -19.24
C VAL A 469 -26.43 32.24 -19.48
N LYS A 470 -27.61 32.80 -19.22
CA LYS A 470 -27.93 34.23 -19.42
C LYS A 470 -28.99 34.71 -18.42
N LYS A 471 -28.73 35.83 -17.75
CA LYS A 471 -29.74 36.54 -16.93
C LYS A 471 -30.38 37.64 -17.78
N ASN A 472 -31.66 37.94 -17.54
CA ASN A 472 -32.38 38.94 -18.33
C ASN A 472 -33.52 39.63 -17.57
N ASP A 473 -33.28 40.07 -16.34
CA ASP A 473 -34.30 40.76 -15.55
C ASP A 473 -34.35 42.22 -16.03
N PRO A 474 -35.43 42.70 -16.68
CA PRO A 474 -36.81 42.47 -16.26
C PRO A 474 -37.65 41.49 -17.11
N ASN A 475 -37.12 40.93 -18.20
CA ASN A 475 -37.85 39.99 -19.05
C ASN A 475 -37.27 38.57 -19.01
N ALA A 476 -37.76 37.78 -18.05
CA ALA A 476 -37.39 36.38 -17.84
C ALA A 476 -37.62 35.46 -19.05
N ALA A 477 -38.38 35.89 -20.09
CA ALA A 477 -38.55 35.13 -21.33
C ALA A 477 -37.24 34.86 -22.09
N PHE A 478 -36.19 35.65 -21.84
CA PHE A 478 -34.86 35.43 -22.44
C PHE A 478 -33.82 34.87 -21.47
N ALA A 479 -34.20 34.69 -20.20
CA ALA A 479 -33.33 34.08 -19.20
C ALA A 479 -33.06 32.61 -19.54
N ARG A 480 -31.83 32.17 -19.25
CA ARG A 480 -31.37 30.79 -19.43
C ARG A 480 -30.49 30.37 -18.26
N GLN A 481 -30.78 29.21 -17.69
CA GLN A 481 -30.07 28.69 -16.51
C GLN A 481 -29.60 27.27 -16.80
N GLY A 482 -28.32 27.01 -16.54
CA GLY A 482 -27.71 25.68 -16.70
C GLY A 482 -27.95 24.83 -15.46
N TYR A 483 -28.01 23.53 -15.62
CA TYR A 483 -28.16 22.55 -14.55
C TYR A 483 -27.09 21.47 -14.70
N LEU A 484 -26.47 21.05 -13.58
CA LEU A 484 -25.41 20.05 -13.53
C LEU A 484 -25.70 19.04 -12.41
N LYS A 485 -25.35 17.76 -12.62
CA LYS A 485 -25.45 16.68 -11.64
C LYS A 485 -24.19 15.82 -11.63
N PHE A 486 -23.71 15.48 -10.44
CA PHE A 486 -22.54 14.63 -10.23
C PHE A 486 -22.84 13.52 -9.22
N ASN A 487 -22.27 12.34 -9.41
CA ASN A 487 -22.28 11.28 -8.40
C ASN A 487 -21.12 11.49 -7.43
N LYS A 488 -21.42 11.70 -6.14
CA LYS A 488 -20.44 11.86 -5.07
C LYS A 488 -19.93 10.47 -4.65
N PRO A 489 -18.61 10.17 -4.72
CA PRO A 489 -18.06 8.95 -4.18
C PRO A 489 -18.03 9.00 -2.64
N SER A 490 -17.98 7.83 -2.01
CA SER A 490 -17.71 7.71 -0.58
C SER A 490 -16.27 8.14 -0.27
N VAL A 491 -16.08 9.41 0.11
CA VAL A 491 -14.80 9.94 0.59
C VAL A 491 -14.63 9.63 2.08
N SER A 492 -13.45 9.14 2.49
CA SER A 492 -13.12 8.78 3.88
C SER A 492 -12.45 9.89 4.68
N GLY A 493 -12.25 11.06 4.08
CA GLY A 493 -11.61 12.24 4.69
C GLY A 493 -12.33 13.54 4.34
N PRO A 494 -11.92 14.67 4.95
CA PRO A 494 -12.52 15.98 4.69
C PRO A 494 -12.18 16.45 3.26
N ILE A 495 -13.17 16.98 2.53
CA ILE A 495 -12.91 17.56 1.21
C ILE A 495 -12.29 18.94 1.40
N THR A 496 -11.01 19.06 1.06
CA THR A 496 -10.20 20.27 1.19
C THR A 496 -10.50 21.28 0.08
N SER A 497 -10.87 20.81 -1.12
CA SER A 497 -11.41 21.66 -2.18
C SER A 497 -12.28 20.89 -3.16
N ALA A 498 -13.43 21.46 -3.52
CA ALA A 498 -14.28 20.99 -4.61
C ALA A 498 -14.56 22.12 -5.61
N LYS A 499 -14.23 21.93 -6.89
CA LYS A 499 -14.38 22.95 -7.95
C LYS A 499 -15.04 22.37 -9.19
N ILE A 500 -16.10 23.00 -9.68
CA ILE A 500 -16.68 22.68 -10.99
C ILE A 500 -15.82 23.36 -12.06
N ARG A 501 -15.18 22.57 -12.93
CA ARG A 501 -14.53 23.05 -14.15
C ARG A 501 -15.53 23.04 -15.30
N LEU A 502 -15.67 24.17 -15.98
CA LEU A 502 -16.52 24.36 -17.15
C LEU A 502 -15.68 24.92 -18.30
N TYR A 503 -15.92 24.48 -19.53
CA TYR A 503 -15.32 25.09 -20.72
C TYR A 503 -16.28 26.09 -21.36
N VAL A 504 -15.84 27.34 -21.48
CA VAL A 504 -16.51 28.40 -22.23
C VAL A 504 -16.14 28.23 -23.71
N GLU A 505 -17.14 28.01 -24.56
CA GLU A 505 -16.97 28.01 -26.02
C GLU A 505 -17.01 29.44 -26.57
N SER A 506 -17.90 30.29 -26.05
CA SER A 506 -18.01 31.71 -26.40
C SER A 506 -18.84 32.52 -25.39
N ILE A 507 -18.89 33.84 -25.57
CA ILE A 507 -19.90 34.72 -24.97
C ILE A 507 -20.67 35.46 -26.08
N HIS A 508 -21.86 35.97 -25.76
CA HIS A 508 -22.65 36.76 -26.68
C HIS A 508 -21.94 38.09 -27.06
N SER A 509 -22.11 38.54 -28.30
CA SER A 509 -21.43 39.73 -28.86
C SER A 509 -21.80 41.07 -28.22
N ASN A 510 -22.84 41.12 -27.38
CA ASN A 510 -23.21 42.28 -26.57
C ASN A 510 -22.42 42.37 -25.24
N ALA A 511 -21.57 41.40 -24.92
CA ALA A 511 -20.81 41.33 -23.67
C ALA A 511 -19.29 41.22 -23.91
N THR A 512 -18.49 41.90 -23.09
CA THR A 512 -17.02 41.74 -23.03
C THR A 512 -16.59 40.66 -22.03
N SER A 513 -17.41 40.43 -21.01
CA SER A 513 -17.28 39.35 -20.04
C SER A 513 -18.65 38.98 -19.46
N VAL A 514 -18.78 37.78 -18.88
CA VAL A 514 -20.03 37.27 -18.32
C VAL A 514 -19.74 36.58 -16.99
N PRO A 515 -20.04 37.20 -15.84
CA PRO A 515 -19.94 36.56 -14.54
C PRO A 515 -21.04 35.50 -14.36
N ILE A 516 -20.63 34.27 -14.05
CA ILE A 516 -21.46 33.09 -13.83
C ILE A 516 -21.34 32.65 -12.37
N ARG A 517 -22.43 32.17 -11.77
CA ARG A 517 -22.50 31.76 -10.36
C ARG A 517 -23.14 30.38 -10.21
N ALA A 518 -22.56 29.54 -9.37
CA ALA A 518 -23.10 28.25 -8.95
C ALA A 518 -23.97 28.41 -7.68
N PHE A 519 -25.16 27.82 -7.72
CA PHE A 519 -26.05 27.64 -6.59
C PHE A 519 -26.24 26.14 -6.37
N GLY A 520 -26.12 25.66 -5.13
CA GLY A 520 -26.41 24.27 -4.80
C GLY A 520 -27.92 23.99 -4.80
N ILE A 521 -28.32 22.80 -5.23
CA ILE A 521 -29.72 22.31 -5.19
C ILE A 521 -29.76 21.11 -4.25
N ASN A 522 -30.59 21.13 -3.21
CA ASN A 522 -30.65 20.02 -2.24
C ASN A 522 -31.53 18.89 -2.77
N ASN A 523 -32.66 19.25 -3.40
CA ASN A 523 -33.51 18.27 -4.07
C ASN A 523 -32.92 17.84 -5.43
N ASN A 524 -32.39 16.61 -5.46
CA ASN A 524 -31.78 16.00 -6.63
C ASN A 524 -32.78 15.36 -7.61
N SER A 525 -34.11 15.50 -7.41
CA SER A 525 -35.14 14.77 -8.15
C SER A 525 -35.36 15.14 -9.62
N TRP A 526 -34.80 16.27 -10.09
CA TRP A 526 -34.92 16.69 -11.49
C TRP A 526 -34.28 15.66 -12.44
N SER A 527 -34.93 15.35 -13.56
CA SER A 527 -34.35 14.50 -14.61
C SER A 527 -33.91 15.33 -15.81
N GLU A 528 -32.83 14.90 -16.45
CA GLU A 528 -32.23 15.63 -17.56
C GLU A 528 -33.14 15.80 -18.76
N ALA A 529 -33.80 14.72 -19.19
CA ALA A 529 -34.76 14.74 -20.30
C ALA A 529 -36.15 15.30 -19.90
N GLY A 530 -36.40 15.52 -18.60
CA GLY A 530 -37.69 15.99 -18.08
C GLY A 530 -37.70 17.44 -17.58
N ILE A 531 -36.53 18.07 -17.39
CA ILE A 531 -36.44 19.46 -16.93
C ILE A 531 -36.70 20.45 -18.08
N THR A 532 -37.48 21.47 -17.77
CA THR A 532 -37.91 22.57 -18.65
C THR A 532 -37.96 23.83 -17.78
N PHE A 533 -38.12 25.02 -18.37
CA PHE A 533 -38.21 26.25 -17.56
C PHE A 533 -39.47 26.26 -16.67
N ALA A 534 -40.54 25.58 -17.10
CA ALA A 534 -41.81 25.50 -16.37
C ALA A 534 -41.76 24.59 -15.12
N ASN A 535 -40.85 23.61 -15.06
CA ASN A 535 -40.73 22.67 -13.94
C ASN A 535 -39.32 22.60 -13.32
N GLN A 536 -38.46 23.59 -13.61
CA GLN A 536 -37.10 23.66 -13.07
C GLN A 536 -37.08 23.75 -11.53
N PRO A 537 -36.04 23.24 -10.84
CA PRO A 537 -35.85 23.45 -9.41
C PRO A 537 -35.86 24.93 -9.04
N THR A 538 -36.86 25.33 -8.26
CA THR A 538 -37.07 26.69 -7.75
C THR A 538 -36.19 27.02 -6.55
N GLU A 539 -35.57 26.00 -5.92
CA GLU A 539 -34.58 26.15 -4.84
C GLU A 539 -33.40 27.02 -5.29
N ALA A 540 -33.48 28.32 -5.00
CA ALA A 540 -32.33 29.21 -4.96
C ALA A 540 -31.55 28.94 -3.67
N GLY A 541 -30.79 27.83 -3.65
CA GLY A 541 -29.85 27.54 -2.57
C GLY A 541 -28.78 28.63 -2.43
N VAL A 542 -27.95 28.55 -1.38
CA VAL A 542 -26.92 29.57 -1.14
C VAL A 542 -25.93 29.60 -2.31
N SER A 543 -25.50 30.80 -2.72
CA SER A 543 -24.43 31.03 -3.69
C SER A 543 -23.12 30.42 -3.18
N GLN A 544 -22.51 29.52 -3.95
CA GLN A 544 -21.29 28.82 -3.53
C GLN A 544 -20.02 29.47 -4.07
N GLY A 545 -20.01 29.77 -5.37
CA GLY A 545 -18.87 30.39 -6.04
C GLY A 545 -19.26 31.02 -7.36
N SER A 546 -18.42 31.92 -7.86
CA SER A 546 -18.61 32.60 -9.15
C SER A 546 -17.29 32.80 -9.87
N ALA A 547 -17.35 32.76 -11.21
CA ALA A 547 -16.22 32.96 -12.11
C ALA A 547 -16.69 33.70 -13.37
N THR A 548 -15.78 34.40 -14.03
CA THR A 548 -16.10 35.25 -15.18
C THR A 548 -15.65 34.60 -16.48
N ALA A 549 -16.59 34.32 -17.38
CA ALA A 549 -16.31 33.99 -18.76
C ALA A 549 -15.89 35.26 -19.53
N THR A 550 -14.99 35.13 -20.50
CA THR A 550 -14.51 36.24 -21.34
C THR A 550 -14.69 35.90 -22.83
N GLY A 551 -14.36 36.83 -23.72
CA GLY A 551 -14.39 36.61 -25.18
C GLY A 551 -13.46 35.50 -25.70
N THR A 552 -12.59 34.93 -24.85
CA THR A 552 -11.64 33.87 -25.22
C THR A 552 -12.13 32.52 -24.70
N ALA A 553 -12.23 31.53 -25.59
CA ALA A 553 -12.61 30.16 -25.21
C ALA A 553 -11.59 29.53 -24.25
N GLY A 554 -12.06 28.88 -23.19
CA GLY A 554 -11.19 28.40 -22.10
C GLY A 554 -11.92 27.87 -20.88
N TYR A 555 -11.17 27.40 -19.88
CA TYR A 555 -11.74 26.84 -18.65
C TYR A 555 -11.98 27.91 -17.57
N ILE A 556 -13.17 27.88 -16.96
CA ILE A 556 -13.48 28.58 -15.71
C ILE A 556 -13.70 27.57 -14.58
N TYR A 557 -13.48 28.01 -13.34
CA TYR A 557 -13.58 27.18 -12.13
C TYR A 557 -14.50 27.83 -11.11
N LEU A 558 -15.58 27.15 -10.75
CA LEU A 558 -16.52 27.58 -9.71
C LEU A 558 -16.23 26.79 -8.44
N ASP A 559 -15.80 27.47 -7.37
CA ASP A 559 -15.62 26.82 -6.07
C ASP A 559 -16.97 26.46 -5.44
N VAL A 560 -17.08 25.22 -4.98
CA VAL A 560 -18.29 24.64 -4.38
C VAL A 560 -17.97 23.83 -3.12
N THR A 561 -16.77 24.01 -2.56
CA THR A 561 -16.22 23.23 -1.43
C THR A 561 -17.19 23.15 -0.24
N SER A 562 -17.81 24.28 0.12
CA SER A 562 -18.76 24.37 1.24
C SER A 562 -20.04 23.53 1.02
N PHE A 563 -20.59 23.52 -0.19
CA PHE A 563 -21.78 22.70 -0.52
C PHE A 563 -21.44 21.22 -0.61
N VAL A 564 -20.34 20.87 -1.28
CA VAL A 564 -19.94 19.46 -1.45
C VAL A 564 -19.63 18.80 -0.10
N ASN A 565 -19.14 19.57 0.89
CA ASN A 565 -19.03 19.11 2.28
C ASN A 565 -20.38 19.05 3.03
N SER A 566 -21.35 19.93 2.76
CA SER A 566 -22.66 19.90 3.45
C SER A 566 -23.61 18.80 2.95
N GLN A 567 -23.45 18.33 1.71
CA GLN A 567 -24.30 17.26 1.15
C GLN A 567 -23.87 15.86 1.65
N SER A 568 -24.77 15.17 2.35
CA SER A 568 -24.60 13.77 2.76
C SER A 568 -24.97 12.74 1.68
N GLY A 569 -25.71 13.15 0.64
CA GLY A 569 -26.18 12.27 -0.42
C GLY A 569 -25.10 11.88 -1.45
N ALA A 570 -25.32 10.74 -2.11
CA ALA A 570 -24.48 10.23 -3.21
C ALA A 570 -24.65 11.00 -4.54
N THR A 571 -25.52 12.01 -4.59
CA THR A 571 -25.77 12.84 -5.76
C THR A 571 -25.74 14.31 -5.36
N ILE A 572 -25.07 15.14 -6.15
CA ILE A 572 -24.98 16.59 -5.95
C ILE A 572 -25.45 17.29 -7.21
N SER A 573 -26.38 18.24 -7.07
CA SER A 573 -26.90 19.05 -8.16
C SER A 573 -26.57 20.53 -7.99
N PHE A 574 -26.32 21.21 -9.10
CA PHE A 574 -26.04 22.65 -9.16
C PHE A 574 -26.85 23.34 -10.24
N ARG A 575 -27.19 24.62 -9.99
CA ARG A 575 -27.74 25.55 -10.97
C ARG A 575 -26.72 26.63 -11.31
N LEU A 576 -26.53 26.89 -12.59
CA LEU A 576 -25.70 27.97 -13.13
C LEU A 576 -26.58 29.13 -13.59
N ALA A 577 -26.32 30.33 -13.08
CA ALA A 577 -26.96 31.57 -13.55
C ALA A 577 -25.94 32.69 -13.75
N GLY A 578 -26.23 33.60 -14.70
CA GLY A 578 -25.46 34.83 -14.89
C GLY A 578 -25.78 35.86 -13.80
N ILE A 579 -24.83 36.76 -13.52
CA ILE A 579 -25.03 37.86 -12.55
C ILE A 579 -25.51 39.15 -13.24
N ASP A 580 -25.01 39.43 -14.44
CA ASP A 580 -25.25 40.69 -15.16
C ASP A 580 -26.45 40.63 -16.09
N HIS A 581 -27.07 41.77 -16.37
CA HIS A 581 -28.23 41.88 -17.26
C HIS A 581 -27.84 41.70 -18.74
N ASP A 582 -28.65 40.99 -19.52
CA ASP A 582 -28.54 40.73 -20.97
C ASP A 582 -27.26 40.00 -21.45
N ALA A 583 -26.25 39.89 -20.60
CA ALA A 583 -25.01 39.14 -20.82
C ALA A 583 -25.27 37.61 -20.81
N GLY A 584 -24.61 36.88 -21.72
CA GLY A 584 -24.77 35.42 -21.81
C GLY A 584 -23.53 34.69 -22.32
N ALA A 585 -23.28 33.51 -21.76
CA ALA A 585 -22.13 32.66 -22.05
C ALA A 585 -22.58 31.28 -22.54
N VAL A 586 -21.83 30.72 -23.50
CA VAL A 586 -22.03 29.40 -24.08
C VAL A 586 -20.97 28.46 -23.51
N LEU A 587 -21.41 27.37 -22.88
CA LEU A 587 -20.57 26.39 -22.19
C LEU A 587 -20.72 25.01 -22.86
N ALA A 588 -19.68 24.20 -22.86
CA ALA A 588 -19.77 22.80 -23.31
C ALA A 588 -20.61 21.94 -22.35
N THR A 589 -21.40 21.01 -22.89
CA THR A 589 -22.13 19.97 -22.13
C THR A 589 -21.39 18.63 -22.13
N LYS A 590 -21.94 17.57 -21.52
CA LYS A 590 -21.43 16.20 -21.69
C LYS A 590 -21.58 15.66 -23.12
N GLU A 591 -22.54 16.13 -23.92
CA GLU A 591 -22.72 15.76 -25.33
C GLU A 591 -21.58 16.28 -26.22
N ASN A 592 -20.84 17.30 -25.76
CA ASN A 592 -19.75 17.89 -26.52
C ASN A 592 -18.74 16.82 -26.99
N ALA A 593 -18.44 16.81 -28.29
CA ALA A 593 -17.58 15.79 -28.92
C ALA A 593 -16.15 15.78 -28.34
N THR A 594 -15.66 16.91 -27.82
CA THR A 594 -14.33 16.99 -27.19
C THR A 594 -14.41 16.64 -25.71
N ALA A 595 -14.11 15.39 -25.36
CA ALA A 595 -14.28 14.86 -24.00
C ALA A 595 -13.60 15.69 -22.88
N SER A 596 -12.50 16.40 -23.16
CA SER A 596 -11.81 17.25 -22.19
C SER A 596 -12.57 18.56 -21.84
N LYS A 597 -13.40 19.07 -22.76
CA LYS A 597 -14.21 20.29 -22.56
C LYS A 597 -15.41 20.06 -21.63
N ARG A 598 -15.86 18.81 -21.48
CA ARG A 598 -17.08 18.44 -20.74
C ARG A 598 -17.00 18.88 -19.27
N PRO A 599 -18.12 19.23 -18.60
CA PRO A 599 -18.11 19.60 -17.19
C PRO A 599 -17.57 18.49 -16.27
N VAL A 600 -16.72 18.88 -15.31
CA VAL A 600 -16.11 17.99 -14.31
C VAL A 600 -16.16 18.65 -12.94
N LEU A 601 -16.56 17.92 -11.91
CA LEU A 601 -16.40 18.31 -10.51
C LEU A 601 -15.09 17.71 -9.99
N ILE A 602 -14.13 18.59 -9.67
CA ILE A 602 -12.78 18.25 -9.23
C ILE A 602 -12.74 18.31 -7.70
N ILE A 603 -12.45 17.19 -7.03
CA ILE A 603 -12.41 17.05 -5.56
C ILE A 603 -10.99 16.72 -5.09
N ASN A 604 -10.56 17.32 -3.99
CA ASN A 604 -9.28 17.09 -3.31
C ASN A 604 -9.49 16.98 -1.80
#